data_AF-A0A4Z2HUY2-F1
#
_entry.id   AF-A0A4Z2HUY2-F1
#
_cell.length_a   1.000
_cell.length_b   1.000
_cell.length_c   1.000
_cell.angle_alpha   90.00
_cell.angle_beta   90.00
_cell.angle_gamma   90.00
#
_symmetry.space_group_name_H-M   'P 1'
#
loop_
_entity.id
_entity.type
_entity.pdbx_description
1 polymer ?
#
loop_
_entity_poly.entity_id
_entity_poly.type
_entity_poly.pdbx_seq_one_letter_code
_entity_poly.pdbx_strand_id
1 'polypeptide(L)'
;MEFPQQQKPAGDGKIIYPPGVKEITDKISNDEMVKRLKMVVKTYMDMDQDSEEEKQQYLGLALHLASEFFLRNPNKDVRLLVACCLADIFRIYAPEAPYTSHDKLKVWN
;
A
#
# COMPACT_ATOMS: atom_id res chain seq x y z
N MET A 1 -15.08 -17.30 -32.89
CA MET A 1 -13.88 -17.00 -32.09
C MET A 1 -14.18 -15.74 -31.32
N GLU A 2 -14.81 -15.88 -30.16
CA GLU A 2 -15.11 -14.75 -29.28
C GLU A 2 -13.92 -14.58 -28.33
N PHE A 3 -13.29 -13.41 -28.40
CA PHE A 3 -12.26 -13.01 -27.45
C PHE A 3 -12.95 -12.72 -26.11
N PRO A 4 -12.62 -13.43 -25.01
CA PRO A 4 -13.18 -13.09 -23.71
C PRO A 4 -12.69 -11.69 -23.32
N GLN A 5 -13.64 -10.77 -23.19
CA GLN A 5 -13.42 -9.41 -22.70
C GLN A 5 -12.59 -9.42 -21.42
N GLN A 6 -11.50 -8.65 -21.46
CA GLN A 6 -10.56 -8.42 -20.38
C GLN A 6 -11.24 -8.05 -19.06
N GLN A 7 -10.93 -8.87 -18.06
CA GLN A 7 -10.63 -8.54 -16.67
C GLN A 7 -11.59 -7.60 -15.94
N LYS A 8 -12.49 -8.22 -15.17
CA LYS A 8 -13.24 -7.60 -14.06
C LYS A 8 -12.26 -6.76 -13.21
N PRO A 9 -12.56 -5.50 -12.86
CA PRO A 9 -11.82 -4.82 -11.82
C PRO A 9 -12.06 -5.61 -10.54
N ALA A 10 -11.00 -6.23 -10.02
CA ALA A 10 -11.02 -6.95 -8.75
C ALA A 10 -11.42 -5.97 -7.64
N GLY A 11 -12.67 -6.06 -7.18
CA GLY A 11 -13.24 -5.13 -6.19
C GLY A 11 -14.09 -5.79 -5.10
N ASP A 12 -14.12 -7.13 -5.03
CA ASP A 12 -14.86 -7.88 -4.00
C ASP A 12 -13.92 -8.61 -3.01
N GLY A 13 -12.67 -8.15 -2.90
CA GLY A 13 -11.83 -8.42 -1.73
C GLY A 13 -12.01 -7.27 -0.77
N LYS A 14 -12.69 -7.49 0.36
CA LYS A 14 -12.99 -6.47 1.39
C LYS A 14 -11.72 -5.66 1.73
N ILE A 15 -11.54 -4.48 1.12
CA ILE A 15 -10.39 -3.62 1.39
C ILE A 15 -10.53 -3.12 2.82
N ILE A 16 -9.54 -3.43 3.65
CA ILE A 16 -9.54 -2.98 5.04
C ILE A 16 -8.90 -1.60 5.09
N TYR A 17 -9.67 -0.62 5.55
CA TYR A 17 -9.21 0.74 5.76
C TYR A 17 -8.90 0.96 7.24
N PRO A 18 -7.86 1.75 7.57
CA PRO A 18 -7.55 2.07 8.95
C PRO A 18 -8.67 2.84 9.64
N PRO A 19 -8.72 2.83 10.99
CA PRO A 19 -9.80 3.47 11.74
C PRO A 19 -9.92 4.97 11.40
N GLY A 20 -11.13 5.38 11.02
CA GLY A 20 -11.42 6.75 10.61
C GLY A 20 -11.24 7.04 9.11
N VAL A 21 -10.68 6.10 8.34
CA VAL A 21 -10.62 6.19 6.88
C VAL A 21 -11.79 5.44 6.26
N LYS A 22 -12.60 6.15 5.49
CA LYS A 22 -13.64 5.55 4.65
C LYS A 22 -13.10 5.21 3.27
N GLU A 23 -13.85 4.41 2.53
CA GLU A 23 -13.51 3.97 1.17
C GLU A 23 -13.08 5.15 0.27
N ILE A 24 -11.94 4.99 -0.39
CA ILE A 24 -11.40 6.00 -1.30
C ILE A 24 -11.81 5.61 -2.72
N THR A 25 -12.79 6.33 -3.26
CA THR A 25 -13.39 6.10 -4.59
C THR A 25 -13.36 7.37 -5.43
N ASP A 26 -13.71 7.31 -6.72
CA ASP A 26 -13.79 8.51 -7.57
C ASP A 26 -14.95 9.45 -7.19
N LYS A 27 -15.90 8.94 -6.39
CA LYS A 27 -17.11 9.68 -5.97
C LYS A 27 -16.85 10.75 -4.90
N ILE A 28 -15.63 10.84 -4.36
CA ILE A 28 -15.28 11.83 -3.33
C ILE A 28 -14.42 12.96 -3.91
N SER A 29 -14.54 14.15 -3.32
CA SER A 29 -13.73 15.30 -3.69
C SER A 29 -12.24 15.06 -3.43
N ASN A 30 -11.39 15.69 -4.24
CA ASN A 30 -9.93 15.62 -4.11
C ASN A 30 -9.42 15.98 -2.70
N ASP A 31 -10.00 17.00 -2.05
CA ASP A 31 -9.62 17.40 -0.69
C ASP A 31 -9.85 16.28 0.34
N GLU A 32 -10.99 15.59 0.20
CA GLU A 32 -11.36 14.48 1.06
C GLU A 32 -10.49 13.24 0.79
N MET A 33 -10.19 12.98 -0.48
CA MET A 33 -9.23 11.94 -0.87
C MET A 33 -7.86 12.20 -0.25
N VAL A 34 -7.37 13.44 -0.30
CA VAL A 34 -6.10 13.85 0.31
C VAL A 34 -6.12 13.66 1.82
N LYS A 35 -7.21 14.06 2.52
CA LYS A 35 -7.34 13.85 3.98
C LYS A 35 -7.27 12.37 4.34
N ARG A 36 -7.99 11.52 3.60
CA ARG A 36 -8.02 10.06 3.81
C ARG A 36 -6.66 9.44 3.52
N LEU A 37 -6.03 9.79 2.40
CA LEU A 37 -4.69 9.32 2.06
C LEU A 37 -3.66 9.71 3.12
N LYS A 38 -3.70 10.93 3.67
CA LYS A 38 -2.82 11.33 4.77
C LYS A 38 -2.94 10.44 6.00
N MET A 39 -4.16 10.01 6.33
CA MET A 39 -4.37 9.06 7.43
C MET A 39 -3.80 7.69 7.10
N VAL A 40 -3.99 7.21 5.86
CA VAL A 40 -3.43 5.94 5.40
C VAL A 40 -1.90 5.95 5.39
N VAL A 41 -1.27 7.02 4.91
CA VAL A 41 0.19 7.23 5.00
C VAL A 41 0.63 7.14 6.45
N LYS A 42 -0.07 7.80 7.37
CA LYS A 42 0.27 7.73 8.80
C LYS A 42 0.17 6.31 9.36
N THR A 43 -0.83 5.53 8.97
CA THR A 43 -0.93 4.12 9.34
C THR A 43 0.25 3.32 8.81
N TYR A 44 0.58 3.42 7.52
CA TYR A 44 1.73 2.70 6.96
C TYR A 44 3.08 3.16 7.51
N MET A 45 3.22 4.41 7.95
CA MET A 45 4.43 4.87 8.63
C MET A 45 4.56 4.27 10.04
N ASP A 46 3.45 4.10 10.76
CA ASP A 46 3.41 3.55 12.12
C ASP A 46 3.49 2.01 12.13
N MET A 47 3.09 1.37 11.03
CA MET A 47 3.18 -0.07 10.84
C MET A 47 4.63 -0.55 10.84
N ASP A 48 4.87 -1.62 11.60
CA ASP A 48 6.16 -2.26 11.77
C ASP A 48 6.35 -3.44 10.81
N GLN A 49 7.60 -3.81 10.57
CA GLN A 49 7.97 -4.95 9.76
C GLN A 49 7.72 -6.29 10.50
N ASP A 50 7.60 -6.32 11.82
CA ASP A 50 7.30 -7.56 12.57
C ASP A 50 5.81 -7.96 12.54
N SER A 51 4.89 -7.05 12.20
CA SER A 51 3.44 -7.32 12.19
C SER A 51 2.93 -7.98 10.89
N GLU A 52 3.13 -9.29 10.72
CA GLU A 52 2.64 -10.02 9.54
C GLU A 52 1.11 -9.95 9.34
N GLU A 53 0.33 -9.99 10.42
CA GLU A 53 -1.14 -9.94 10.38
C GLU A 53 -1.63 -8.61 9.79
N GLU A 54 -1.07 -7.49 10.25
CA GLU A 54 -1.41 -6.17 9.73
C GLU A 54 -0.99 -6.01 8.28
N LYS A 55 0.19 -6.53 7.90
CA LYS A 55 0.62 -6.56 6.50
C LYS A 55 -0.38 -7.31 5.64
N GLN A 56 -0.80 -8.52 6.01
CA GLN A 56 -1.79 -9.23 5.19
C GLN A 56 -3.12 -8.48 5.10
N GLN A 57 -3.55 -7.86 6.20
CA GLN A 57 -4.80 -7.12 6.26
C GLN A 57 -4.78 -5.85 5.40
N TYR A 58 -3.69 -5.10 5.40
CA TYR A 58 -3.52 -3.86 4.62
C TYR A 58 -2.94 -4.09 3.21
N LEU A 59 -2.61 -5.32 2.84
CA LEU A 59 -2.15 -5.65 1.48
C LEU A 59 -3.20 -5.31 0.42
N GLY A 60 -4.48 -5.59 0.72
CA GLY A 60 -5.57 -5.23 -0.19
C GLY A 60 -5.68 -3.72 -0.42
N LEU A 61 -5.45 -2.93 0.63
CA LEU A 61 -5.40 -1.47 0.54
C LEU A 61 -4.19 -0.98 -0.25
N ALA A 62 -3.02 -1.60 -0.04
CA ALA A 62 -1.78 -1.30 -0.76
C ALA A 62 -1.95 -1.49 -2.28
N LEU A 63 -2.53 -2.63 -2.68
CA LEU A 63 -2.81 -2.93 -4.08
C LEU A 63 -3.84 -1.96 -4.68
N HIS A 64 -4.85 -1.57 -3.90
CA HIS A 64 -5.83 -0.56 -4.33
C HIS A 64 -5.16 0.79 -4.58
N LEU A 65 -4.26 1.23 -3.70
CA LEU A 65 -3.50 2.47 -3.86
C LEU A 65 -2.51 2.43 -5.04
N ALA A 66 -1.99 1.24 -5.38
CA ALA A 66 -1.15 1.02 -6.55
C ALA A 66 -1.94 1.04 -7.88
N SER A 67 -3.27 1.20 -7.85
CA SER A 67 -4.08 1.27 -9.06
C SER A 67 -3.75 2.50 -9.91
N GLU A 68 -3.84 2.36 -11.24
CA GLU A 68 -3.59 3.46 -12.19
C GLU A 68 -4.48 4.68 -11.90
N PHE A 69 -5.65 4.49 -11.30
CA PHE A 69 -6.54 5.57 -10.86
C PHE A 69 -5.85 6.57 -9.93
N PHE A 70 -5.05 6.08 -8.98
CA PHE A 70 -4.32 6.90 -8.02
C PHE A 70 -3.02 7.43 -8.61
N LEU A 71 -2.28 6.58 -9.33
CA LEU A 71 -0.99 6.94 -9.95
C LEU A 71 -1.14 8.00 -11.05
N ARG A 72 -2.22 7.95 -11.84
CA ARG A 72 -2.52 8.90 -12.91
C ARG A 72 -3.44 10.02 -12.49
N ASN A 73 -3.70 10.20 -11.19
CA ASN A 73 -4.56 11.27 -10.72
C ASN A 73 -3.98 12.64 -11.14
N PRO A 74 -4.78 13.56 -11.72
CA PRO A 74 -4.31 14.89 -12.09
C PRO A 74 -3.79 15.69 -10.88
N ASN A 75 -4.28 15.39 -9.67
CA ASN A 75 -3.88 16.05 -8.45
C ASN A 75 -2.49 15.62 -7.98
N LYS A 76 -1.57 16.59 -7.86
CA LYS A 76 -0.19 16.38 -7.41
C LYS A 76 -0.12 15.84 -5.98
N ASP A 77 -0.97 16.35 -5.08
CA ASP A 77 -0.98 15.95 -3.66
C ASP A 77 -1.41 14.49 -3.51
N VAL A 78 -2.41 14.07 -4.29
CA VAL A 78 -2.86 12.67 -4.31
C VAL A 78 -1.72 11.75 -4.76
N ARG A 79 -1.06 12.07 -5.88
CA ARG A 79 0.06 11.27 -6.39
C ARG A 79 1.21 11.20 -5.39
N LEU A 80 1.52 12.33 -4.74
CA LEU A 80 2.59 12.38 -3.73
C LEU A 80 2.27 11.48 -2.53
N LEU A 81 1.05 11.57 -2.01
CA LEU A 81 0.63 10.74 -0.88
C LEU A 81 0.60 9.25 -1.22
N VAL A 82 0.13 8.90 -2.43
CA VAL A 82 0.13 7.52 -2.92
C VAL A 82 1.57 7.01 -3.05
N ALA A 83 2.49 7.82 -3.58
CA ALA A 83 3.90 7.46 -3.64
C ALA A 83 4.51 7.25 -2.24
N CYS A 84 4.15 8.08 -1.24
CA CYS A 84 4.55 7.87 0.15
C CYS A 84 4.04 6.53 0.69
N CYS A 85 2.74 6.23 0.53
CA CYS A 85 2.19 4.94 0.96
C CYS A 85 2.96 3.77 0.32
N LEU A 86 3.19 3.83 -1.00
CA LEU A 86 3.91 2.76 -1.70
C LEU A 86 5.35 2.61 -1.21
N ALA A 87 6.05 3.71 -0.91
CA ALA A 87 7.38 3.66 -0.34
C ALA A 87 7.39 3.00 1.05
N ASP A 88 6.43 3.32 1.91
CA ASP A 88 6.27 2.69 3.22
C ASP A 88 5.90 1.21 3.10
N ILE A 89 5.02 0.86 2.15
CA ILE A 89 4.71 -0.54 1.83
C ILE A 89 5.99 -1.26 1.39
N PHE A 90 6.79 -0.70 0.48
CA PHE A 90 8.06 -1.33 0.12
C PHE A 90 9.01 -1.45 1.31
N ARG A 91 9.02 -0.48 2.24
CA ARG A 91 9.80 -0.55 3.48
C ARG A 91 9.34 -1.71 4.39
N ILE A 92 8.03 -1.83 4.62
CA ILE A 92 7.44 -2.83 5.53
C ILE A 92 7.51 -4.25 4.94
N TYR A 93 7.40 -4.38 3.62
CA TYR A 93 7.43 -5.68 2.92
C TYR A 93 8.80 -6.03 2.37
N ALA A 94 9.78 -5.12 2.40
CA ALA A 94 11.16 -5.48 2.12
C ALA A 94 11.59 -6.55 3.12
N PRO A 95 12.30 -7.60 2.67
CA PRO A 95 12.97 -8.50 3.60
C PRO A 95 13.92 -7.66 4.45
N GLU A 96 14.05 -7.98 5.75
CA GLU A 96 15.08 -7.38 6.59
C GLU A 96 16.38 -7.41 5.80
N ALA A 97 17.03 -6.25 5.64
CA ALA A 97 18.31 -6.18 4.96
C ALA A 97 19.23 -7.26 5.55
N PRO A 98 19.99 -8.01 4.74
CA PRO A 98 20.78 -9.15 5.18
C PRO A 98 22.04 -8.72 5.96
N TYR A 99 21.86 -7.97 7.06
CA TYR A 99 22.93 -7.55 7.96
C TYR A 99 22.57 -7.74 9.43
N THR A 100 21.57 -8.57 9.74
CA THR A 100 21.34 -9.10 11.10
C THR A 100 21.78 -10.56 11.24
N SER A 101 22.61 -11.07 10.31
CA SER A 101 23.51 -12.18 10.65
C SER A 101 24.74 -11.64 11.39
N HIS A 102 24.58 -11.35 12.68
CA HIS A 102 25.70 -11.32 13.61
C HIS A 102 26.21 -12.75 13.94
N ASP A 103 25.85 -13.76 13.15
CA ASP A 103 26.27 -15.14 13.32
C ASP A 103 26.52 -15.77 11.94
N LYS A 104 27.75 -15.59 11.44
CA LYS A 104 28.52 -16.50 10.56
C LYS A 104 29.77 -15.82 9.97
N LEU A 105 30.54 -15.14 10.82
CA LEU A 105 31.98 -14.97 10.56
C LEU A 105 32.71 -16.27 10.95
N LYS A 106 32.54 -17.34 10.16
CA LYS A 106 33.44 -18.49 10.18
C LYS A 106 33.58 -19.06 8.77
N VAL A 107 34.38 -18.38 7.95
CA VAL A 107 34.98 -18.98 6.75
C VAL A 107 36.46 -18.64 6.72
N TRP A 108 37.22 -19.12 7.71
CA TRP A 108 38.67 -19.33 7.60
C TRP A 108 39.05 -20.46 8.57
N ASN A 109 38.94 -21.70 8.11
CA ASN A 109 39.90 -22.77 8.39
C ASN A 109 39.78 -23.90 7.37
#